data_AF-A0A653SER7-F1
#
_entry.id   AF-A0A653SER7-F1
#
_cell.length_a   1.000
_cell.length_b   1.000
_cell.length_c   1.000
_cell.angle_alpha   90.00
_cell.angle_beta   90.00
_cell.angle_gamma   90.00
#
_symmetry.space_group_name_H-M   'P 1'
#
loop_
_entity.id
_entity.type
_entity.pdbx_description
1 polymer ?
#
loop_
_entity_poly.entity_id
_entity_poly.type
_entity_poly.pdbx_seq_one_letter_code
_entity_poly.pdbx_strand_id
1 'polypeptide(L)'
;MSILLFLSTALALTLSLVREIAKRGEDSLAVTVWKFFSYYTTLSNVLVLLWSGVITFSSSQAVSTFALNANIAAAITFYIFTVGIANYLIYGWLKLSFFERIADLFVHAITPLATLTYWLLFSEKQQLEYSLVGYWLIFPLSYALYTILHGKWSEFYPYEFTNINELGVKKVFFNALALSICLLIGATFFIFIGKVIGHF
;
A
#
# COMPACT_ATOMS: atom_id res chain seq x y z
N MET A 1 -6.95 0.08 19.93
CA MET A 1 -6.03 0.58 18.89
C MET A 1 -6.44 0.17 17.47
N SER A 2 -6.77 -1.10 17.21
CA SER A 2 -7.18 -1.57 15.87
C SER A 2 -8.39 -0.83 15.29
N ILE A 3 -9.39 -0.49 16.13
CA ILE A 3 -10.56 0.30 15.71
C ILE A 3 -10.17 1.72 15.25
N LEU A 4 -9.18 2.35 15.89
CA LEU A 4 -8.70 3.68 15.49
C LEU A 4 -7.95 3.61 14.15
N LEU A 5 -7.16 2.55 13.95
CA LEU A 5 -6.51 2.27 12.66
C LEU A 5 -7.56 2.05 11.55
N PHE A 6 -8.60 1.27 11.83
CA PHE A 6 -9.71 1.05 10.90
C PHE A 6 -10.41 2.36 10.53
N LEU A 7 -10.86 3.13 11.53
CA LEU A 7 -11.59 4.38 11.30
C LEU A 7 -10.74 5.43 10.59
N SER A 8 -9.47 5.58 10.97
CA SER A 8 -8.55 6.53 10.31
C SER A 8 -8.27 6.13 8.86
N THR A 9 -8.11 4.84 8.56
CA THR A 9 -7.92 4.35 7.20
C THR A 9 -9.19 4.46 6.35
N ALA A 10 -10.36 4.21 6.94
CA ALA A 10 -11.65 4.44 6.28
C ALA A 10 -11.82 5.92 5.90
N LEU A 11 -11.48 6.82 6.83
CA LEU A 11 -11.48 8.26 6.58
C LEU A 11 -10.47 8.64 5.50
N ALA A 12 -9.26 8.08 5.52
CA ALA A 12 -8.23 8.32 4.51
C ALA A 12 -8.71 7.97 3.09
N LEU A 13 -9.27 6.77 2.91
CA LEU A 13 -9.81 6.32 1.63
C LEU A 13 -11.00 7.18 1.20
N THR A 14 -11.88 7.56 2.13
CA THR A 14 -13.04 8.41 1.84
C THR A 14 -12.61 9.79 1.38
N LEU A 15 -11.71 10.46 2.11
CA LEU A 15 -11.18 11.77 1.74
C LEU A 15 -10.48 11.72 0.38
N SER A 16 -9.69 10.67 0.14
CA SER A 16 -9.02 10.51 -1.14
C SER A 16 -10.00 10.27 -2.28
N LEU A 17 -11.04 9.45 -2.10
CA LEU A 17 -12.06 9.23 -3.13
C LEU A 17 -12.87 10.50 -3.41
N VAL A 18 -13.26 11.24 -2.36
CA VAL A 18 -13.96 12.53 -2.52
C VAL A 18 -13.10 13.53 -3.29
N ARG A 19 -11.78 13.58 -3.01
CA ARG A 19 -10.83 14.39 -3.78
C ARG A 19 -10.82 14.00 -5.25
N GLU A 20 -10.71 12.71 -5.58
CA GLU A 20 -10.71 12.26 -6.98
C GLU A 20 -12.04 12.57 -7.68
N ILE A 21 -13.18 12.36 -7.02
CA ILE A 21 -14.50 12.70 -7.57
C ILE A 21 -14.64 14.21 -7.82
N ALA A 22 -14.15 15.05 -6.90
CA ALA A 22 -14.17 16.50 -7.06
C ALA A 22 -13.27 16.97 -8.21
N LYS A 23 -12.20 16.23 -8.51
CA LYS A 23 -11.22 16.55 -9.56
C LYS A 23 -11.40 15.80 -10.87
N ARG A 24 -12.48 15.01 -11.01
CA ARG A 24 -12.67 14.11 -12.16
C ARG A 24 -12.77 14.78 -13.52
N GLY A 25 -13.09 16.08 -13.57
CA GLY A 25 -13.31 16.79 -14.83
C GLY A 25 -14.43 16.13 -15.65
N GLU A 26 -14.10 15.72 -16.87
CA GLU A 26 -15.03 15.07 -17.80
C GLU A 26 -15.17 13.55 -17.57
N ASP A 27 -14.33 12.94 -16.72
CA ASP A 27 -14.41 11.52 -16.44
C ASP A 27 -15.77 11.16 -15.80
N SER A 28 -16.35 10.05 -16.24
CA SER A 28 -17.52 9.48 -15.59
C SER A 28 -17.16 9.02 -14.16
N LEU A 29 -18.17 8.90 -13.29
CA LEU A 29 -17.95 8.39 -11.93
C LEU A 29 -17.34 6.98 -11.96
N ALA A 30 -17.77 6.12 -12.88
CA ALA A 30 -17.24 4.78 -13.03
C ALA A 30 -15.75 4.78 -13.40
N VAL A 31 -15.34 5.63 -14.34
CA VAL A 31 -13.92 5.79 -14.73
C VAL A 31 -13.10 6.32 -13.57
N THR A 32 -13.62 7.31 -12.84
CA THR A 32 -12.94 7.91 -11.68
C THR A 32 -12.69 6.87 -10.59
N VAL A 33 -13.71 6.07 -10.25
CA VAL A 33 -13.60 5.00 -9.26
C VAL A 33 -12.60 3.93 -9.72
N TRP A 34 -12.66 3.53 -10.99
CA TRP A 34 -11.70 2.57 -11.54
C TRP A 34 -10.25 3.08 -11.50
N LYS A 35 -10.01 4.36 -11.88
CA LYS A 35 -8.68 4.99 -11.75
C LYS A 35 -8.22 5.02 -10.29
N PHE A 36 -9.11 5.38 -9.36
CA PHE A 36 -8.82 5.41 -7.93
C PHE A 36 -8.32 4.04 -7.41
N PHE A 37 -8.99 2.95 -7.77
CA PHE A 37 -8.57 1.59 -7.40
C PHE A 37 -7.39 1.04 -8.21
N SER A 38 -6.92 1.76 -9.23
CA SER A 38 -5.74 1.36 -10.02
C SER A 38 -4.42 1.84 -9.41
N TYR A 39 -4.45 2.63 -8.32
CA TYR A 39 -3.24 3.04 -7.60
C TYR A 39 -2.82 2.02 -6.54
N TYR A 40 -1.52 1.72 -6.47
CA TYR A 40 -0.94 0.87 -5.42
C TYR A 40 -1.18 1.44 -4.01
N THR A 41 -1.13 2.78 -3.88
CA THR A 41 -1.48 3.51 -2.65
C THR A 41 -2.88 3.13 -2.18
N THR A 42 -3.88 3.18 -3.06
CA THR A 42 -5.27 2.86 -2.73
C THR A 42 -5.41 1.41 -2.32
N LEU A 43 -4.86 0.48 -3.11
CA LEU A 43 -4.97 -0.95 -2.82
C LEU A 43 -4.28 -1.32 -1.49
N SER A 44 -3.13 -0.71 -1.19
CA SER A 44 -2.44 -0.92 0.09
C SER A 44 -3.24 -0.39 1.28
N ASN A 45 -3.88 0.78 1.14
CA ASN A 45 -4.78 1.32 2.16
C ASN A 45 -6.04 0.43 2.34
N VAL A 46 -6.58 -0.13 1.26
CA VAL A 46 -7.68 -1.11 1.32
C VAL A 46 -7.25 -2.37 2.07
N LEU A 47 -6.04 -2.89 1.83
CA LEU A 47 -5.50 -4.02 2.60
C LEU A 47 -5.43 -3.70 4.09
N VAL A 48 -4.94 -2.51 4.46
CA VAL A 48 -4.92 -2.07 5.87
C VAL A 48 -6.33 -1.96 6.45
N LEU A 49 -7.28 -1.40 5.69
CA LEU A 49 -8.68 -1.29 6.11
C LEU A 49 -9.28 -2.67 6.39
N LEU A 50 -9.13 -3.61 5.46
CA LEU A 50 -9.67 -4.96 5.59
C LEU A 50 -9.00 -5.71 6.75
N TRP A 51 -7.68 -5.63 6.85
CA TRP A 51 -6.92 -6.28 7.92
C TRP A 51 -7.26 -5.75 9.32
N SER A 52 -7.27 -4.44 9.50
CA SER A 52 -7.66 -3.82 10.77
C SER A 52 -9.14 -4.06 11.10
N GLY A 53 -10.00 -4.14 10.08
CA GLY A 53 -11.41 -4.51 10.22
C GLY A 53 -11.58 -5.94 10.71
N VAL A 54 -10.86 -6.90 10.13
CA VAL A 54 -10.83 -8.30 10.58
C VAL A 54 -10.40 -8.38 12.04
N ILE A 55 -9.27 -7.74 12.40
CA ILE A 55 -8.78 -7.75 13.78
C ILE A 55 -9.79 -7.15 14.77
N THR A 56 -10.57 -6.16 14.34
CA THR A 56 -11.50 -5.44 15.23
C THR A 56 -12.86 -6.12 15.35
N PHE A 57 -13.37 -6.69 14.26
CA PHE A 57 -14.79 -7.07 14.16
C PHE A 57 -15.03 -8.55 13.83
N SER A 58 -14.01 -9.33 13.44
CA SER A 58 -14.21 -10.73 13.09
C SER A 58 -14.51 -11.58 14.33
N SER A 59 -15.65 -12.27 14.31
CA SER A 59 -15.99 -13.32 15.27
C SER A 59 -15.42 -14.70 14.90
N SER A 60 -14.87 -14.85 13.68
CA SER A 60 -14.29 -16.11 13.22
C SER A 60 -12.86 -16.28 13.72
N GLN A 61 -12.64 -17.30 14.55
CA GLN A 61 -11.32 -17.60 15.10
C GLN A 61 -10.28 -17.84 14.01
N ALA A 62 -10.62 -18.61 12.96
CA ALA A 62 -9.69 -18.93 11.88
C ALA A 62 -9.22 -17.67 11.13
N VAL A 63 -10.15 -16.75 10.83
CA VAL A 63 -9.86 -15.51 10.11
C VAL A 63 -9.03 -14.56 10.99
N SER A 64 -9.37 -14.46 12.27
CA SER A 64 -8.62 -13.64 13.23
C SER A 64 -7.21 -14.18 13.44
N THR A 65 -7.02 -15.50 13.58
CA THR A 65 -5.70 -16.13 13.68
C THR A 65 -4.86 -15.88 12.42
N PHE A 66 -5.47 -15.95 11.23
CA PHE A 66 -4.77 -15.62 9.99
C PHE A 66 -4.32 -14.15 9.96
N ALA A 67 -5.20 -13.20 10.32
CA ALA A 67 -4.86 -11.78 10.33
C ALA A 67 -3.82 -11.39 11.39
N LEU A 68 -3.81 -12.09 12.54
CA LEU A 68 -2.84 -11.89 13.61
C LEU A 68 -1.50 -12.58 13.35
N ASN A 69 -1.38 -13.41 12.30
CA ASN A 69 -0.11 -14.04 11.94
C ASN A 69 0.98 -12.97 11.71
N ALA A 70 2.14 -13.18 12.33
CA ALA A 70 3.26 -12.25 12.31
C ALA A 70 3.67 -11.83 10.88
N ASN A 71 3.71 -12.79 9.95
CA ASN A 71 4.14 -12.53 8.57
C ASN A 71 3.07 -11.78 7.78
N ILE A 72 1.79 -12.03 8.01
CA ILE A 72 0.68 -11.30 7.38
C ILE A 72 0.67 -9.84 7.84
N ALA A 73 0.72 -9.62 9.16
CA ALA A 73 0.77 -8.28 9.75
C ALA A 73 2.00 -7.50 9.25
N ALA A 74 3.17 -8.15 9.21
CA ALA A 74 4.40 -7.51 8.76
C ALA A 74 4.39 -7.20 7.25
N ALA A 75 3.88 -8.09 6.40
CA ALA A 75 3.78 -7.85 4.96
C ALA A 75 2.86 -6.65 4.65
N ILE A 76 1.68 -6.59 5.26
CA ILE A 76 0.73 -5.48 5.08
C ILE A 76 1.36 -4.16 5.56
N THR A 77 2.02 -4.19 6.72
CA THR A 77 2.75 -3.04 7.27
C THR A 77 3.87 -2.59 6.33
N PHE A 78 4.64 -3.52 5.77
CA PHE A 78 5.69 -3.23 4.82
C PHE A 78 5.14 -2.56 3.55
N TYR A 79 4.06 -3.09 2.96
CA TYR A 79 3.47 -2.49 1.75
C TYR A 79 3.04 -1.05 1.98
N ILE A 80 2.27 -0.78 3.05
CA ILE A 80 1.80 0.58 3.32
C ILE A 80 2.96 1.51 3.75
N PHE A 81 4.00 0.98 4.38
CA PHE A 81 5.19 1.76 4.71
C PHE A 81 5.98 2.17 3.47
N THR A 82 6.11 1.28 2.47
CA THR A 82 6.75 1.63 1.19
C THR A 82 6.01 2.73 0.45
N VAL A 83 4.67 2.78 0.55
CA VAL A 83 3.85 3.88 0.02
C VAL A 83 4.23 5.22 0.66
N GLY A 84 4.39 5.26 1.98
CA GLY A 84 4.79 6.49 2.68
C GLY A 84 6.20 6.96 2.30
N ILE A 85 7.16 6.03 2.21
CA ILE A 85 8.53 6.33 1.75
C ILE A 85 8.51 6.88 0.32
N ALA A 86 7.86 6.16 -0.60
CA ALA A 86 7.82 6.55 -2.01
C ALA A 86 7.18 7.94 -2.18
N ASN A 87 6.08 8.22 -1.47
CA ASN A 87 5.46 9.54 -1.52
C ASN A 87 6.39 10.63 -1.00
N TYR A 88 7.01 10.44 0.17
CA TYR A 88 7.92 11.43 0.74
C TYR A 88 9.08 11.76 -0.21
N LEU A 89 9.67 10.75 -0.85
CA LEU A 89 10.80 10.93 -1.76
C LEU A 89 10.39 11.62 -3.06
N ILE A 90 9.24 11.26 -3.63
CA ILE A 90 8.87 11.65 -5.00
C ILE A 90 7.94 12.87 -5.02
N TYR A 91 6.88 12.87 -4.21
CA TYR A 91 5.76 13.81 -4.34
C TYR A 91 5.48 14.66 -3.08
N GLY A 92 6.13 14.37 -1.95
CA GLY A 92 5.91 15.06 -0.67
C GLY A 92 6.14 16.57 -0.73
N TRP A 93 6.90 17.03 -1.74
CA TRP A 93 7.31 18.42 -1.96
C TRP A 93 6.34 19.20 -2.87
N LEU A 94 5.34 18.55 -3.47
CA LEU A 94 4.39 19.21 -4.36
C LEU A 94 3.53 20.20 -3.60
N LYS A 95 3.24 21.38 -4.18
CA LYS A 95 2.31 22.35 -3.60
C LYS A 95 0.87 21.92 -3.91
N LEU A 96 0.11 21.62 -2.87
CA LEU A 96 -1.29 21.21 -2.94
C LEU A 96 -2.18 22.25 -2.25
N SER A 97 -3.44 22.34 -2.64
CA SER A 97 -4.44 23.06 -1.85
C SER A 97 -4.61 22.41 -0.46
N PHE A 98 -5.23 23.14 0.46
CA PHE A 98 -5.41 22.67 1.84
C PHE A 98 -6.12 21.30 1.92
N PHE A 99 -7.24 21.14 1.20
CA PHE A 99 -7.99 19.89 1.22
C PHE A 99 -7.21 18.73 0.56
N GLU A 100 -6.54 18.99 -0.56
CA GLU A 100 -5.72 17.98 -1.23
C GLU A 100 -4.56 17.51 -0.36
N ARG A 101 -3.91 18.45 0.36
CA ARG A 101 -2.86 18.12 1.31
C ARG A 101 -3.38 17.24 2.44
N ILE A 102 -4.57 17.51 2.97
CA ILE A 102 -5.16 16.66 4.02
C ILE A 102 -5.37 15.25 3.47
N ALA A 103 -6.07 15.09 2.34
CA ALA A 103 -6.31 13.77 1.76
C ALA A 103 -4.99 13.01 1.47
N ASP A 104 -3.99 13.72 0.94
CA ASP A 104 -2.64 13.19 0.69
C ASP A 104 -1.94 12.71 1.98
N LEU A 105 -1.94 13.52 3.03
CA LEU A 105 -1.34 13.16 4.33
C LEU A 105 -2.00 11.92 4.93
N PHE A 106 -3.30 11.75 4.79
CA PHE A 106 -3.99 10.61 5.37
C PHE A 106 -3.54 9.28 4.75
N VAL A 107 -3.51 9.18 3.42
CA VAL A 107 -3.16 7.93 2.72
C VAL A 107 -1.65 7.67 2.64
N HIS A 108 -0.82 8.71 2.73
CA HIS A 108 0.64 8.59 2.58
C HIS A 108 1.45 8.81 3.87
N ALA A 109 0.85 9.28 4.96
CA ALA A 109 1.55 9.47 6.23
C ALA A 109 0.77 8.90 7.42
N ILE A 110 -0.48 9.32 7.63
CA ILE A 110 -1.25 8.92 8.81
C ILE A 110 -1.50 7.41 8.83
N THR A 111 -2.08 6.84 7.77
CA THR A 111 -2.30 5.39 7.72
C THR A 111 -0.99 4.60 7.78
N PRO A 112 0.05 4.88 6.96
CA PRO A 112 1.34 4.20 7.08
C PRO A 112 1.96 4.24 8.48
N LEU A 113 2.00 5.40 9.12
CA LEU A 113 2.59 5.55 10.45
C LEU A 113 1.74 4.89 11.53
N ALA A 114 0.41 4.97 11.42
CA ALA A 114 -0.50 4.29 12.35
C ALA A 114 -0.40 2.76 12.23
N THR A 115 -0.32 2.22 11.01
CA THR A 115 -0.10 0.78 10.78
C THR A 115 1.25 0.35 11.33
N LEU A 116 2.33 1.10 11.04
CA LEU A 116 3.66 0.79 11.56
C LEU A 116 3.68 0.83 13.10
N THR A 117 3.09 1.85 13.71
CA THR A 117 2.98 1.97 15.17
C THR A 117 2.18 0.81 15.75
N TYR A 118 1.07 0.43 15.13
CA TYR A 118 0.28 -0.72 15.56
C TYR A 118 1.13 -2.01 15.51
N TRP A 119 1.81 -2.25 14.39
CA TRP A 119 2.65 -3.43 14.23
C TRP A 119 3.79 -3.49 15.25
N LEU A 120 4.46 -2.35 15.49
CA LEU A 120 5.53 -2.25 16.48
C LEU A 120 5.05 -2.59 17.89
N LEU A 121 3.87 -2.11 18.29
CA LEU A 121 3.37 -2.23 19.66
C LEU A 121 2.56 -3.50 19.94
N PHE A 122 1.83 -4.04 18.95
CA PHE A 122 0.82 -5.07 19.19
C PHE A 122 1.00 -6.36 18.38
N SER A 123 1.80 -6.37 17.31
CA SER A 123 1.99 -7.58 16.51
C SER A 123 3.14 -8.44 17.01
N GLU A 124 2.95 -9.77 16.98
CA GLU A 124 4.02 -10.73 17.23
C GLU A 124 5.12 -10.63 16.16
N LYS A 125 6.38 -10.77 16.58
CA LYS A 125 7.56 -10.64 15.72
C LYS A 125 8.47 -11.87 15.72
N GLN A 126 8.30 -12.76 16.69
CA GLN A 126 9.14 -13.94 16.90
C GLN A 126 9.00 -14.96 15.76
N GLN A 127 7.81 -15.04 15.17
CA GLN A 127 7.48 -15.98 14.09
C GLN A 127 7.72 -15.41 12.68
N LEU A 128 8.46 -14.30 12.54
CA LEU A 128 8.80 -13.79 11.21
C LEU A 128 9.76 -14.75 10.51
N GLU A 129 9.55 -15.00 9.22
CA GLU A 129 10.32 -15.98 8.45
C GLU A 129 10.93 -15.37 7.19
N TYR A 130 12.26 -15.48 7.05
CA TYR A 130 12.95 -15.02 5.84
C TYR A 130 12.57 -15.81 4.58
N SER A 131 12.17 -17.07 4.73
CA SER A 131 11.63 -17.91 3.65
C SER A 131 10.39 -17.30 3.00
N LEU A 132 9.64 -16.46 3.74
CA LEU A 132 8.41 -15.86 3.26
C LEU A 132 8.60 -14.53 2.51
N VAL A 133 9.83 -14.00 2.46
CA VAL A 133 10.11 -12.74 1.74
C VAL A 133 9.70 -12.81 0.27
N GLY A 134 9.90 -13.94 -0.39
CA GLY A 134 9.47 -14.13 -1.78
C GLY A 134 7.95 -14.02 -1.95
N TYR A 135 7.18 -14.51 -0.97
CA TYR A 135 5.71 -14.41 -0.98
C TYR A 135 5.23 -12.97 -0.77
N TRP A 136 6.02 -12.11 -0.12
CA TRP A 136 5.68 -10.69 0.01
C TRP A 136 5.72 -9.95 -1.34
N LEU A 137 6.40 -10.50 -2.35
CA LEU A 137 6.39 -9.92 -3.69
C LEU A 137 5.11 -10.24 -4.47
N ILE A 138 4.27 -11.17 -4.02
CA ILE A 138 3.04 -11.54 -4.75
C ILE A 138 2.15 -10.32 -4.97
N PHE A 139 1.92 -9.51 -3.93
CA PHE A 139 1.07 -8.33 -4.02
C PHE A 139 1.63 -7.25 -4.98
N PRO A 140 2.86 -6.74 -4.81
CA PRO A 140 3.41 -5.74 -5.72
C PRO A 140 3.64 -6.25 -7.15
N LEU A 141 4.00 -7.53 -7.34
CA LEU A 141 4.14 -8.10 -8.69
C LEU A 141 2.78 -8.29 -9.38
N SER A 142 1.75 -8.70 -8.65
CA SER A 142 0.38 -8.77 -9.18
C SER A 142 -0.13 -7.38 -9.57
N TYR A 143 0.17 -6.37 -8.75
CA TYR A 143 -0.12 -4.98 -9.08
C TYR A 143 0.61 -4.53 -10.34
N ALA A 144 1.91 -4.77 -10.45
CA ALA A 144 2.70 -4.38 -11.62
C ALA A 144 2.16 -5.04 -12.90
N LEU A 145 1.81 -6.33 -12.83
CA LEU A 145 1.20 -7.04 -13.95
C LEU A 145 -0.16 -6.43 -14.33
N TYR A 146 -1.04 -6.19 -13.35
CA TYR A 146 -2.32 -5.52 -13.57
C TYR A 146 -2.12 -4.17 -14.27
N THR A 147 -1.25 -3.32 -13.75
CA THR A 147 -1.00 -1.97 -14.27
C THR A 147 -0.50 -1.96 -15.70
N ILE A 148 0.45 -2.84 -16.03
CA ILE A 148 0.97 -2.95 -17.40
C ILE A 148 -0.11 -3.44 -18.36
N LEU A 149 -0.91 -4.44 -17.95
CA LEU A 149 -1.95 -5.02 -18.79
C LEU A 149 -3.06 -4.02 -19.07
N HIS A 150 -3.68 -3.45 -18.03
CA HIS A 150 -4.79 -2.51 -18.24
C HIS A 150 -4.33 -1.23 -18.94
N GLY A 151 -3.14 -0.70 -18.59
CA GLY A 151 -2.62 0.52 -19.19
C GLY A 151 -2.42 0.41 -20.70
N LYS A 152 -2.07 -0.78 -21.20
CA LYS A 152 -1.96 -1.06 -22.63
C LYS A 152 -3.28 -0.87 -23.39
N TRP A 153 -4.42 -1.12 -22.76
CA TRP A 153 -5.74 -1.01 -23.38
C TRP A 153 -6.46 0.28 -23.05
N SER A 154 -6.21 0.84 -21.87
CA SER A 154 -6.91 2.02 -21.35
C SER A 154 -6.14 3.33 -21.56
N GLU A 155 -4.90 3.28 -22.05
CA GLU A 155 -3.99 4.44 -22.17
C GLU A 155 -3.78 5.17 -20.84
N PHE A 156 -4.03 4.49 -19.71
CA PHE A 156 -3.96 5.07 -18.37
C PHE A 156 -2.99 4.26 -17.52
N TYR A 157 -1.89 4.90 -17.14
CA TYR A 157 -0.89 4.36 -16.23
C TYR A 157 -0.91 5.17 -14.93
N PRO A 158 -1.17 4.55 -13.78
CA PRO A 158 -1.14 5.22 -12.47
C PRO A 158 0.23 5.85 -12.15
N TYR A 159 1.30 5.31 -12.73
CA TYR A 159 2.66 5.78 -12.52
C TYR A 159 3.42 5.86 -13.85
N GLU A 160 4.09 6.98 -14.10
CA GLU A 160 4.81 7.21 -15.37
C GLU A 160 5.88 6.14 -15.64
N PHE A 161 6.53 5.62 -14.59
CA PHE A 161 7.56 4.60 -14.72
C PHE A 161 7.04 3.23 -15.21
N THR A 162 5.72 3.03 -15.27
CA THR A 162 5.08 1.82 -15.82
C THR A 162 4.53 2.03 -17.23
N ASN A 163 4.59 3.24 -17.78
CA ASN A 163 4.02 3.58 -19.08
C ASN A 163 4.82 2.96 -20.24
N ILE A 164 4.31 1.85 -20.80
CA ILE A 164 4.98 1.17 -21.92
C ILE A 164 4.86 1.94 -23.24
N ASN A 165 3.85 2.81 -23.39
CA ASN A 165 3.63 3.58 -24.61
C ASN A 165 4.68 4.70 -24.72
N GLU A 166 5.07 5.30 -23.60
CA GLU A 166 6.11 6.34 -23.55
C GLU A 166 7.52 5.76 -23.41
N LEU A 167 7.72 4.76 -22.56
CA LEU A 167 9.06 4.27 -22.19
C LEU A 167 9.51 3.05 -23.00
N GLY A 168 8.57 2.35 -23.65
CA GLY A 168 8.79 1.05 -24.27
C GLY A 168 8.93 -0.10 -23.26
N VAL A 169 8.65 -1.31 -23.74
CA VAL A 169 8.63 -2.55 -22.91
C VAL A 169 9.95 -2.79 -22.19
N LYS A 170 11.08 -2.55 -22.86
CA LYS A 170 12.42 -2.80 -22.30
C LYS A 170 12.68 -1.95 -21.04
N LYS A 171 12.36 -0.65 -21.08
CA LYS A 171 12.61 0.25 -19.95
C LYS A 171 11.66 -0.04 -18.78
N VAL A 172 10.38 -0.30 -19.07
CA VAL A 172 9.41 -0.70 -18.04
C VAL A 172 9.81 -2.02 -17.36
N PHE A 173 10.33 -2.98 -18.12
CA PHE A 173 10.86 -4.23 -17.56
C PHE A 173 12.01 -3.98 -16.57
N PHE A 174 12.99 -3.15 -16.94
CA PHE A 174 14.09 -2.81 -16.03
C PHE A 174 13.62 -2.01 -14.80
N ASN A 175 12.65 -1.11 -14.94
CA ASN A 175 12.04 -0.41 -13.82
C ASN A 175 11.37 -1.41 -12.85
N ALA A 176 10.58 -2.34 -13.38
CA ALA A 176 9.91 -3.37 -12.59
C ALA A 176 10.91 -4.30 -11.89
N LEU A 177 12.00 -4.68 -12.58
CA LEU A 177 13.07 -5.50 -12.00
C LEU A 177 13.79 -4.76 -10.87
N ALA A 178 14.18 -3.51 -11.10
CA ALA A 178 14.85 -2.69 -10.08
C ALA A 178 13.96 -2.48 -8.85
N LEU A 179 12.68 -2.16 -9.05
CA LEU A 179 11.73 -2.02 -7.96
C LEU A 179 11.53 -3.34 -7.19
N SER A 180 11.45 -4.47 -7.90
CA SER A 180 11.32 -5.79 -7.27
C SER A 180 12.52 -6.13 -6.39
N ILE A 181 13.74 -5.82 -6.85
CA ILE A 181 14.97 -5.99 -6.06
C ILE A 181 14.95 -5.09 -4.83
N CYS A 182 14.59 -3.81 -4.97
CA CYS A 182 14.46 -2.88 -3.85
C CYS A 182 13.43 -3.36 -2.82
N LEU A 183 12.28 -3.87 -3.26
CA LEU A 183 11.27 -4.44 -2.38
C LEU A 183 11.76 -5.70 -1.68
N LEU A 184 12.51 -6.57 -2.36
CA LEU A 184 13.08 -7.78 -1.76
C LEU A 184 14.09 -7.44 -0.65
N ILE A 185 14.99 -6.49 -0.93
CA ILE A 185 15.97 -6.00 0.06
C ILE A 185 15.25 -5.34 1.23
N GLY A 186 14.29 -4.46 0.94
CA GLY A 186 13.48 -3.77 1.95
C GLY A 186 12.71 -4.73 2.84
N ALA A 187 12.05 -5.74 2.26
CA ALA A 187 11.29 -6.75 3.01
C ALA A 187 12.22 -7.59 3.89
N THR A 188 13.39 -8.00 3.37
CA THR A 188 14.41 -8.72 4.14
C THR A 188 14.88 -7.89 5.34
N PHE A 189 15.19 -6.60 5.12
CA PHE A 189 15.58 -5.69 6.19
C PHE A 189 14.46 -5.43 7.19
N PHE A 190 13.22 -5.33 6.73
CA PHE A 190 12.04 -5.15 7.58
C PHE A 190 11.83 -6.36 8.51
N ILE A 191 11.99 -7.58 8.00
CA ILE A 191 11.98 -8.80 8.82
C ILE A 191 13.13 -8.80 9.82
N PHE A 192 14.33 -8.42 9.40
CA PHE A 192 15.49 -8.32 10.29
C PHE A 192 15.22 -7.38 11.48
N ILE A 193 14.75 -6.16 11.20
CA ILE A 193 14.36 -5.19 12.23
C ILE A 193 13.28 -5.78 13.16
N GLY A 194 12.24 -6.41 12.58
CA GLY A 194 11.18 -7.04 13.35
C GLY A 194 11.70 -8.11 14.30
N LYS A 195 12.58 -8.99 13.83
CA LYS A 195 13.23 -10.01 14.67
C LYS A 195 14.06 -9.38 15.78
N VAL A 196 14.88 -8.37 15.49
CA VAL A 196 15.71 -7.68 16.50
C VAL A 196 14.83 -7.07 17.59
N ILE A 197 13.77 -6.37 17.22
CA ILE A 197 12.86 -5.73 18.19
C ILE A 197 12.09 -6.79 19.00
N GLY A 198 11.69 -7.90 18.38
CA GLY A 198 10.92 -8.96 19.06
C GLY A 198 11.69 -9.84 20.04
N HIS A 199 13.02 -9.66 20.16
CA HIS A 199 13.84 -10.32 21.17
C HIS A 199 13.97 -9.51 22.47
N PHE A 200 13.48 -8.27 22.49
CA PHE A 200 13.39 -7.40 23.66
C PHE A 200 11.94 -7.28 24.13
#